data_AF-A0A319DCA2-F1
#
_entry.id   AF-A0A319DCA2-F1
#
_cell.length_a   1.000
_cell.length_b   1.000
_cell.length_c   1.000
_cell.angle_alpha   90.00
_cell.angle_beta   90.00
_cell.angle_gamma   90.00
#
_symmetry.space_group_name_H-M   'P 1'
#
loop_
_entity.id
_entity.type
_entity.pdbx_description
1 polymer ?
#
loop_
_entity_poly.entity_id
_entity_poly.type
_entity_poly.pdbx_seq_one_letter_code
_entity_poly.pdbx_strand_id
1 'polypeptide(L)'
;MQRRMCFDDVAWEKSDEISDTWVLQFLDHDLLRPLGGFVWRYHEPDDVTEFGALSKGFFNICVRMKYKDDSSSMIRFSQPGVTMFPEEKVRNEVAMMRYIKDQTAISLPFIFHWGTEGPLELGPFILMDYIDHDMDMGDALETPGRVRGEPQILDPNIDEGKLQMLYGQLAGVLLQLSKLAFPRIGSLSQFDDFTWEVTRRPLSASMNELVRVGTLPQSQLPNENSTFDTASSYFEALAELHMKHLVYQRNDAVDSAADCRRKFIARRLFQKLAKDNKLTTPSLKHRPFSIWCDDFRPSNVLIKDHQIAGVLDWEFTYAAPAEFSCAPPWWLLIEKPEYWPEGLGDWTNTFEERLQIFLRAMAECEDTAINGGRLTEEQRLSGPMRQSWESGDFWIAYAARQSFAFDEIYWQKIDPRFFGPTDSTETAWKHRLNLLDEKERDEMERLVALKLGQMQDRVLAWDPDERTKSLQGSAESDRGTETTHAAQSEGETDGVDEVTQSLQAQSIQDEVDIHGAGETRSTQDEGRVEGETLPEWI
;
A
#
# COMPACT_ATOMS: atom_id res chain seq x y z
N MET A 1 -2.69 -18.78 17.13
CA MET A 1 -3.35 -17.49 16.80
C MET A 1 -3.04 -17.22 15.33
N GLN A 2 -4.03 -16.88 14.50
CA GLN A 2 -3.74 -16.38 13.16
C GLN A 2 -2.91 -15.09 13.26
N ARG A 3 -1.89 -14.95 12.41
CA ARG A 3 -0.98 -13.79 12.38
C ARG A 3 -1.71 -12.50 11.97
N ARG A 4 -2.74 -12.63 11.14
CA ARG A 4 -3.55 -11.52 10.64
C ARG A 4 -5.03 -11.86 10.72
N MET A 5 -5.85 -10.81 10.69
CA MET A 5 -7.26 -10.95 10.33
C MET A 5 -7.34 -11.22 8.84
N CYS A 6 -8.03 -12.28 8.43
CA CYS A 6 -8.20 -12.62 7.02
C CYS A 6 -8.98 -11.52 6.29
N PHE A 7 -8.77 -11.40 4.99
CA PHE A 7 -9.61 -10.58 4.13
C PHE A 7 -11.01 -11.18 4.03
N ASP A 8 -12.00 -10.35 3.70
CA ASP A 8 -13.31 -10.86 3.30
C ASP A 8 -13.17 -11.47 1.90
N ASP A 9 -12.99 -12.79 1.81
CA ASP A 9 -12.64 -13.44 0.54
C ASP A 9 -13.74 -13.23 -0.52
N VAL A 10 -15.00 -13.05 -0.11
CA VAL A 10 -16.10 -12.79 -1.06
C VAL A 10 -15.93 -11.42 -1.72
N ALA A 11 -15.52 -10.40 -0.95
CA ALA A 11 -15.23 -9.08 -1.49
C ALA A 11 -13.95 -9.08 -2.32
N TRP A 12 -12.92 -9.78 -1.84
CA TRP A 12 -11.65 -9.93 -2.55
C TRP A 12 -11.84 -10.59 -3.92
N GLU A 13 -12.45 -11.77 -3.98
CA GLU A 13 -12.74 -12.49 -5.23
C GLU A 13 -13.52 -11.60 -6.21
N LYS A 14 -14.50 -10.83 -5.69
CA LYS A 14 -15.29 -9.93 -6.54
C LYS A 14 -14.48 -8.74 -7.04
N SER A 15 -13.64 -8.15 -6.19
CA SER A 15 -12.76 -7.05 -6.59
C SER A 15 -11.77 -7.46 -7.67
N ASP A 16 -11.16 -8.64 -7.53
CA ASP A 16 -10.19 -9.16 -8.49
C ASP A 16 -10.86 -9.52 -9.80
N GLU A 17 -12.05 -10.16 -9.76
CA GLU A 17 -12.85 -10.44 -10.95
C GLU A 17 -13.08 -9.16 -11.78
N ILE A 18 -13.47 -8.06 -11.12
CA ILE A 18 -13.73 -6.78 -11.79
C ILE A 18 -12.43 -6.19 -12.36
N SER A 19 -11.35 -6.17 -11.57
CA SER A 19 -10.06 -5.61 -11.98
C SER A 19 -9.46 -6.40 -13.15
N ASP A 20 -9.41 -7.72 -13.05
CA ASP A 20 -8.87 -8.61 -14.08
C ASP A 20 -9.66 -8.51 -15.38
N THR A 21 -11.00 -8.55 -15.29
CA THR A 21 -11.87 -8.38 -16.46
C THR A 21 -11.66 -7.03 -17.12
N TRP A 22 -11.56 -5.97 -16.31
CA TRP A 22 -11.34 -4.61 -16.81
C TRP A 22 -9.96 -4.47 -17.47
N VAL A 23 -8.92 -5.14 -17.01
CA VAL A 23 -7.58 -5.04 -17.62
C VAL A 23 -7.53 -5.68 -19.02
N LEU A 24 -8.32 -6.72 -19.29
CA LEU A 24 -8.28 -7.43 -20.58
C LEU A 24 -8.55 -6.53 -21.79
N GLN A 25 -9.28 -5.43 -21.63
CA GLN A 25 -9.54 -4.48 -22.73
C GLN A 25 -8.26 -3.82 -23.26
N PHE A 26 -7.18 -3.75 -22.47
CA PHE A 26 -5.90 -3.18 -22.91
C PHE A 26 -5.11 -4.10 -23.84
N LEU A 27 -5.59 -5.31 -24.07
CA LEU A 27 -5.10 -6.22 -25.12
C LEU A 27 -5.73 -5.90 -26.49
N ASP A 28 -6.81 -5.12 -26.53
CA ASP A 28 -7.51 -4.77 -27.77
C ASP A 28 -6.83 -3.59 -28.49
N HIS A 29 -6.41 -3.83 -29.73
CA HIS A 29 -5.83 -2.81 -30.60
C HIS A 29 -6.81 -1.67 -30.93
N ASP A 30 -8.12 -1.92 -30.94
CA ASP A 30 -9.15 -0.91 -31.20
C ASP A 30 -9.30 0.07 -30.03
N LEU A 31 -8.91 -0.33 -28.80
CA LEU A 31 -8.76 0.57 -27.66
C LEU A 31 -7.40 1.29 -27.68
N LEU A 32 -6.31 0.55 -27.90
CA LEU A 32 -4.96 1.10 -27.85
C LEU A 32 -4.72 2.18 -28.91
N ARG A 33 -5.28 2.06 -30.12
CA ARG A 33 -5.10 3.06 -31.19
C ARG A 33 -5.62 4.46 -30.82
N PRO A 34 -6.90 4.66 -30.45
CA PRO A 34 -7.40 5.97 -30.03
C PRO A 34 -6.73 6.47 -28.74
N LEU A 35 -6.36 5.58 -27.83
CA LEU A 35 -5.58 5.93 -26.63
C LEU A 35 -4.19 6.48 -27.00
N GLY A 36 -3.49 5.84 -27.93
CA GLY A 36 -2.24 6.34 -28.47
C GLY A 36 -2.41 7.71 -29.12
N GLY A 37 -3.50 7.92 -29.88
CA GLY A 37 -3.85 9.24 -30.42
C GLY A 37 -4.15 10.29 -29.35
N PHE A 38 -4.63 9.89 -28.17
CA PHE A 38 -4.77 10.80 -27.02
C PHE A 38 -3.41 11.19 -26.46
N VAL A 39 -2.54 10.21 -26.16
CA VAL A 39 -1.18 10.46 -25.63
C VAL A 39 -0.36 11.34 -26.58
N TRP A 40 -0.41 11.03 -27.87
CA TRP A 40 0.32 11.76 -28.92
C TRP A 40 -0.02 13.25 -28.94
N ARG A 41 -1.27 13.64 -28.67
CA ARG A 41 -1.70 15.06 -28.68
C ARG A 41 -1.07 15.93 -27.60
N TYR A 42 -0.58 15.34 -26.51
CA TYR A 42 0.01 16.11 -25.41
C TYR A 42 1.52 16.25 -25.53
N HIS A 43 2.16 15.40 -26.32
CA HIS A 43 3.61 15.35 -26.47
C HIS A 43 4.07 15.70 -27.90
N GLU A 44 3.17 15.66 -28.89
CA GLU A 44 3.41 15.86 -30.34
C GLU A 44 4.78 15.34 -30.84
N PRO A 45 5.17 14.09 -30.51
CA PRO A 45 6.45 13.55 -30.93
C PRO A 45 6.45 13.34 -32.45
N ASP A 46 7.53 13.74 -33.10
CA ASP A 46 7.69 13.60 -34.56
C ASP A 46 7.68 12.13 -35.01
N ASP A 47 7.99 11.18 -34.12
CA ASP A 47 8.28 9.80 -34.50
C ASP A 47 8.03 8.76 -33.37
N VAL A 48 6.80 8.23 -33.29
CA VAL A 48 6.42 7.11 -32.40
C VAL A 48 6.89 5.76 -32.96
N THR A 49 7.51 4.92 -32.13
CA THR A 49 8.02 3.59 -32.51
C THR A 49 7.18 2.44 -31.96
N GLU A 50 6.66 2.57 -30.74
CA GLU A 50 5.94 1.50 -30.04
C GLU A 50 4.85 2.10 -29.13
N PHE A 51 3.70 1.43 -29.05
CA PHE A 51 2.63 1.77 -28.11
C PHE A 51 1.93 0.50 -27.62
N GLY A 52 1.95 0.27 -26.30
CA GLY A 52 1.35 -0.93 -25.71
C GLY A 52 1.32 -0.89 -24.18
N ALA A 53 0.55 -1.81 -23.59
CA ALA A 53 0.55 -2.01 -22.14
C ALA A 53 1.97 -2.39 -21.68
N LEU A 54 2.49 -1.65 -20.70
CA LEU A 54 3.82 -1.86 -20.17
C LEU A 54 3.78 -2.79 -18.95
N SER A 55 2.87 -2.49 -18.02
CA SER A 55 2.78 -3.22 -16.77
C SER A 55 1.40 -3.07 -16.13
N LYS A 56 1.02 -4.11 -15.38
CA LYS A 56 -0.14 -4.12 -14.48
C LYS A 56 0.40 -4.02 -13.04
N GLY A 57 0.26 -2.84 -12.44
CA GLY A 57 0.42 -2.63 -11.01
C GLY A 57 -0.80 -3.13 -10.23
N PHE A 58 -0.74 -3.09 -8.90
CA PHE A 58 -1.87 -3.47 -8.06
C PHE A 58 -3.04 -2.47 -8.08
N PHE A 59 -2.75 -1.17 -8.16
CA PHE A 59 -3.78 -0.13 -8.20
C PHE A 59 -3.94 0.52 -9.58
N ASN A 60 -2.95 0.34 -10.47
CA ASN A 60 -2.91 1.04 -11.75
C ASN A 60 -2.48 0.13 -12.89
N ILE A 61 -2.99 0.41 -14.09
CA ILE A 61 -2.42 -0.11 -15.34
C ILE A 61 -1.62 0.97 -16.04
N CYS A 62 -0.43 0.62 -16.53
CA CYS A 62 0.49 1.54 -17.20
C CYS A 62 0.63 1.18 -18.68
N VAL A 63 0.44 2.16 -19.55
CA VAL A 63 0.61 2.04 -21.00
C VAL A 63 1.75 2.96 -21.43
N ARG A 64 2.73 2.43 -22.16
CA ARG A 64 3.93 3.15 -22.57
C ARG A 64 3.89 3.47 -24.06
N MET A 65 4.31 4.69 -24.39
CA MET A 65 4.63 5.12 -25.74
C MET A 65 6.14 5.33 -25.84
N LYS A 66 6.80 4.64 -26.77
CA LYS A 66 8.23 4.85 -27.07
C LYS A 66 8.39 5.69 -28.33
N TYR A 67 9.44 6.50 -28.34
CA TYR A 67 9.78 7.41 -29.42
C TYR A 67 11.11 6.98 -30.09
N LYS A 68 11.41 7.52 -31.27
CA LYS A 68 12.65 7.19 -32.01
C LYS A 68 13.94 7.65 -31.34
N ASP A 69 13.87 8.63 -30.43
CA ASP A 69 15.02 9.12 -29.67
C ASP A 69 15.27 8.33 -28.37
N ASP A 70 14.65 7.14 -28.26
CA ASP A 70 14.64 6.24 -27.10
C ASP A 70 13.97 6.83 -25.85
N SER A 71 13.45 8.06 -25.91
CA SER A 71 12.61 8.60 -24.84
C SER A 71 11.23 7.96 -24.85
N SER A 72 10.48 8.11 -23.75
CA SER A 72 9.19 7.47 -23.60
C SER A 72 8.25 8.29 -22.72
N SER A 73 6.95 8.15 -22.96
CA SER A 73 5.91 8.64 -22.07
C SER A 73 5.05 7.48 -21.57
N MET A 74 4.45 7.66 -20.41
CA MET A 74 3.58 6.70 -19.78
C MET A 74 2.25 7.35 -19.44
N ILE A 75 1.15 6.70 -19.79
CA ILE A 75 -0.17 6.99 -19.23
C ILE A 75 -0.55 5.86 -18.29
N ARG A 76 -0.99 6.20 -17.08
CA ARG A 76 -1.52 5.22 -16.12
C ARG A 76 -2.96 5.54 -15.73
N PHE A 77 -3.73 4.48 -15.50
CA PHE A 77 -5.14 4.56 -15.12
C PHE A 77 -5.37 3.83 -13.80
N SER A 78 -6.21 4.40 -12.92
CA SER A 78 -6.64 3.70 -11.71
C SER A 78 -7.58 2.54 -12.06
N GLN A 79 -7.25 1.36 -11.53
CA GLN A 79 -7.99 0.13 -11.78
C GLN A 79 -9.27 0.08 -10.91
N PRO A 80 -10.45 -0.13 -11.52
CA PRO A 80 -11.67 -0.40 -10.77
C PRO A 80 -11.58 -1.79 -10.09
N GLY A 81 -12.41 -2.01 -9.08
CA GLY A 81 -12.36 -3.23 -8.26
C GLY A 81 -11.29 -3.16 -7.17
N VAL A 82 -10.10 -2.66 -7.48
CA VAL A 82 -8.98 -2.55 -6.51
C VAL A 82 -8.80 -1.14 -5.93
N THR A 83 -9.09 -0.08 -6.71
CA THR A 83 -9.06 1.30 -6.22
C THR A 83 -10.46 1.78 -5.84
N MET A 84 -10.70 2.04 -4.55
CA MET A 84 -12.00 2.45 -4.02
C MET A 84 -12.24 3.98 -4.08
N PHE A 85 -11.20 4.77 -4.33
CA PHE A 85 -11.25 6.23 -4.36
C PHE A 85 -10.45 6.81 -5.53
N PRO A 86 -10.74 6.43 -6.78
CA PRO A 86 -9.82 6.68 -7.90
C PRO A 86 -9.62 8.18 -8.19
N GLU A 87 -10.67 8.99 -8.09
CA GLU A 87 -10.55 10.44 -8.29
C GLU A 87 -9.78 11.15 -7.19
N GLU A 88 -10.05 10.80 -5.92
CA GLU A 88 -9.38 11.37 -4.75
C GLU A 88 -7.89 10.97 -4.77
N LYS A 89 -7.60 9.70 -5.06
CA LYS A 89 -6.25 9.15 -5.19
C LYS A 89 -5.43 9.88 -6.24
N VAL A 90 -5.93 9.98 -7.49
CA VAL A 90 -5.21 10.65 -8.58
C VAL A 90 -4.99 12.14 -8.29
N ARG A 91 -6.01 12.83 -7.77
CA ARG A 91 -5.90 14.25 -7.40
C ARG A 91 -4.84 14.48 -6.33
N ASN A 92 -4.85 13.67 -5.27
CA ASN A 92 -3.90 13.77 -4.17
C ASN A 92 -2.47 13.46 -4.64
N GLU A 93 -2.31 12.42 -5.46
CA GLU A 93 -1.01 12.03 -5.98
C GLU A 93 -0.40 13.12 -6.87
N VAL A 94 -1.16 13.67 -7.81
CA VAL A 94 -0.68 14.75 -8.68
C VAL A 94 -0.28 15.99 -7.87
N ALA A 95 -1.10 16.37 -6.89
CA ALA A 95 -0.79 17.48 -6.00
C ALA A 95 0.53 17.21 -5.23
N MET A 96 0.70 16.00 -4.73
CA MET A 96 1.89 15.62 -3.98
C MET A 96 3.16 15.60 -4.84
N MET A 97 3.10 14.99 -6.02
CA MET A 97 4.24 14.93 -6.96
C MET A 97 4.72 16.33 -7.35
N ARG A 98 3.78 17.23 -7.67
CA ARG A 98 4.11 18.63 -7.99
C ARG A 98 4.73 19.35 -6.79
N TYR A 99 4.15 19.21 -5.59
CA TYR A 99 4.71 19.80 -4.38
C TYR A 99 6.13 19.31 -4.09
N ILE A 100 6.37 17.99 -4.16
CA ILE A 100 7.69 17.42 -3.91
C ILE A 100 8.70 17.90 -4.96
N LYS A 101 8.29 17.97 -6.24
CA LYS A 101 9.13 18.50 -7.32
C LYS A 101 9.52 19.97 -7.07
N ASP A 102 8.60 20.77 -6.54
CA ASP A 102 8.85 22.19 -6.28
C ASP A 102 9.71 22.43 -5.04
N GLN A 103 9.60 21.55 -4.02
CA GLN A 103 10.23 21.76 -2.71
C GLN A 103 11.51 20.95 -2.47
N THR A 104 11.84 19.98 -3.33
CA THR A 104 12.95 19.05 -3.11
C THR A 104 13.78 18.83 -4.37
N ALA A 105 14.89 18.11 -4.23
CA ALA A 105 15.70 17.62 -5.35
C ALA A 105 15.40 16.15 -5.69
N ILE A 106 14.30 15.59 -5.17
CA ILE A 106 13.90 14.22 -5.47
C ILE A 106 13.54 14.14 -6.95
N SER A 107 14.15 13.19 -7.66
CA SER A 107 13.84 12.94 -9.06
C SER A 107 12.49 12.25 -9.17
N LEU A 108 11.56 12.86 -9.87
CA LEU A 108 10.19 12.41 -10.05
C LEU A 108 9.80 12.44 -11.52
N PRO A 109 8.89 11.56 -11.96
CA PRO A 109 8.29 11.69 -13.27
C PRO A 109 7.62 13.06 -13.45
N PHE A 110 7.87 13.71 -14.57
CA PHE A 110 7.18 14.92 -14.97
C PHE A 110 5.78 14.62 -15.50
N ILE A 111 4.78 15.20 -14.84
CA ILE A 111 3.37 15.11 -15.25
C ILE A 111 3.12 16.05 -16.43
N PHE A 112 2.81 15.48 -17.60
CA PHE A 112 2.36 16.22 -18.77
C PHE A 112 0.88 16.61 -18.64
N HIS A 113 0.05 15.65 -18.23
CA HIS A 113 -1.39 15.86 -18.10
C HIS A 113 -2.01 14.87 -17.11
N TRP A 114 -3.18 15.17 -16.60
CA TRP A 114 -3.94 14.29 -15.74
C TRP A 114 -5.41 14.70 -15.76
N GLY A 115 -6.30 13.80 -15.33
CA GLY A 115 -7.71 14.10 -15.21
C GLY A 115 -8.46 13.04 -14.39
N THR A 116 -9.60 13.44 -13.83
CA THR A 116 -10.54 12.52 -13.16
C THR A 116 -11.50 11.87 -14.15
N GLU A 117 -11.75 12.52 -15.30
CA GLU A 117 -12.45 11.95 -16.45
C GLU A 117 -11.42 11.59 -17.52
N GLY A 118 -11.17 10.30 -17.71
CA GLY A 118 -10.18 9.82 -18.67
C GLY A 118 -10.69 9.65 -20.09
N PRO A 119 -9.76 9.53 -21.06
CA PRO A 119 -10.11 9.15 -22.42
C PRO A 119 -10.86 7.80 -22.43
N LEU A 120 -11.81 7.67 -23.36
CA LEU A 120 -12.50 6.40 -23.65
C LEU A 120 -13.20 5.79 -22.42
N GLU A 121 -13.63 6.62 -21.46
CA GLU A 121 -14.27 6.17 -20.22
C GLU A 121 -13.37 5.24 -19.35
N LEU A 122 -12.04 5.32 -19.57
CA LEU A 122 -11.04 4.56 -18.83
C LEU A 122 -10.77 5.10 -17.42
N GLY A 123 -11.45 6.20 -17.03
CA GLY A 123 -11.45 6.77 -15.68
C GLY A 123 -10.21 7.61 -15.36
N PRO A 124 -9.96 7.91 -14.07
CA PRO A 124 -8.87 8.80 -13.67
C PRO A 124 -7.50 8.34 -14.19
N PHE A 125 -6.70 9.29 -14.67
CA PHE A 125 -5.42 9.01 -15.30
C PHE A 125 -4.36 10.06 -15.00
N ILE A 126 -3.10 9.66 -15.15
CA ILE A 126 -1.94 10.54 -15.15
C ILE A 126 -1.06 10.18 -16.34
N LEU A 127 -0.77 11.17 -17.18
CA LEU A 127 0.15 11.11 -18.30
C LEU A 127 1.46 11.82 -17.89
N MET A 128 2.57 11.10 -17.91
CA MET A 128 3.87 11.56 -17.46
C MET A 128 5.01 11.02 -18.33
N ASP A 129 6.22 11.49 -18.09
CA ASP A 129 7.43 10.88 -18.68
C ASP A 129 7.68 9.48 -18.12
N TYR A 130 8.42 8.69 -18.89
CA TYR A 130 8.98 7.44 -18.42
C TYR A 130 10.44 7.69 -18.05
N ILE A 131 10.82 7.34 -16.82
CA ILE A 131 12.21 7.45 -16.37
C ILE A 131 12.97 6.21 -16.82
N ASP A 132 13.99 6.41 -17.65
CA ASP A 132 14.90 5.35 -18.07
C ASP A 132 15.78 4.86 -16.90
N HIS A 133 15.85 3.54 -16.73
CA HIS A 133 16.47 2.89 -15.57
C HIS A 133 16.93 1.47 -15.90
N ASP A 134 17.84 0.95 -15.07
CA ASP A 134 18.37 -0.42 -15.21
C ASP A 134 17.51 -1.45 -14.46
N MET A 135 17.03 -1.08 -13.25
CA MET A 135 16.21 -1.89 -12.35
C MET A 135 15.61 -1.00 -11.25
N ASP A 136 14.70 -1.53 -10.43
CA ASP A 136 14.33 -0.89 -9.16
C ASP A 136 15.27 -1.28 -8.00
N MET A 137 15.15 -0.59 -6.87
CA MET A 137 16.01 -0.82 -5.71
C MET A 137 15.62 -2.07 -4.92
N GLY A 138 14.39 -2.57 -5.07
CA GLY A 138 13.99 -3.88 -4.54
C GLY A 138 14.79 -4.99 -5.20
N ASP A 139 14.83 -5.01 -6.53
CA ASP A 139 15.66 -5.92 -7.34
C ASP A 139 17.14 -5.85 -6.97
N ALA A 140 17.65 -4.66 -6.66
CA ALA A 140 19.05 -4.48 -6.24
C ALA A 140 19.36 -5.02 -4.83
N LEU A 141 18.34 -5.13 -3.96
CA LEU A 141 18.44 -5.56 -2.56
C LEU A 141 18.02 -7.01 -2.33
N GLU A 142 17.23 -7.60 -3.23
CA GLU A 142 16.69 -8.94 -3.06
C GLU A 142 17.74 -10.06 -3.27
N THR A 143 17.34 -11.28 -2.87
CA THR A 143 18.13 -12.49 -3.08
C THR A 143 18.24 -12.83 -4.57
N PRO A 144 19.46 -12.97 -5.14
CA PRO A 144 19.63 -13.30 -6.54
C PRO A 144 18.94 -14.61 -6.95
N GLY A 145 18.22 -14.60 -8.07
CA GLY A 145 17.60 -15.80 -8.64
C GLY A 145 16.28 -16.20 -7.99
N ARG A 146 15.61 -15.28 -7.28
CA ARG A 146 14.26 -15.46 -6.77
C ARG A 146 13.29 -15.83 -7.89
N VAL A 147 12.37 -16.76 -7.59
CA VAL A 147 11.28 -17.11 -8.48
C VAL A 147 10.14 -16.11 -8.30
N ARG A 148 9.58 -15.63 -9.41
CA ARG A 148 8.44 -14.71 -9.41
C ARG A 148 7.26 -15.34 -8.65
N GLY A 149 6.63 -14.57 -7.76
CA GLY A 149 5.52 -15.03 -6.91
C GLY A 149 5.93 -15.51 -5.51
N GLU A 150 7.23 -15.70 -5.23
CA GLU A 150 7.72 -15.88 -3.85
C GLU A 150 7.81 -14.52 -3.13
N PRO A 151 7.80 -14.43 -1.79
CA PRO A 151 8.07 -13.17 -1.08
C PRO A 151 9.38 -12.49 -1.53
N GLN A 152 9.37 -11.18 -1.73
CA GLN A 152 10.62 -10.43 -1.88
C GLN A 152 11.25 -10.21 -0.51
N ILE A 153 12.42 -10.79 -0.27
CA ILE A 153 13.19 -10.61 0.97
C ILE A 153 14.58 -10.06 0.67
N LEU A 154 15.10 -9.22 1.57
CA LEU A 154 16.48 -8.74 1.52
C LEU A 154 17.45 -9.93 1.44
N ASP A 155 18.42 -9.88 0.51
CA ASP A 155 19.48 -10.89 0.44
C ASP A 155 20.25 -10.95 1.78
N PRO A 156 20.18 -12.07 2.52
CA PRO A 156 20.87 -12.19 3.79
C PRO A 156 22.39 -12.08 3.65
N ASN A 157 22.93 -12.36 2.45
CA ASN A 157 24.35 -12.34 2.13
C ASN A 157 24.78 -11.07 1.38
N ILE A 158 23.92 -10.05 1.27
CA ILE A 158 24.28 -8.80 0.61
C ILE A 158 25.53 -8.19 1.24
N ASP A 159 26.45 -7.72 0.40
CA ASP A 159 27.62 -6.98 0.84
C ASP A 159 27.19 -5.76 1.67
N GLU A 160 27.76 -5.62 2.88
CA GLU A 160 27.39 -4.54 3.80
C GLU A 160 27.67 -3.16 3.21
N GLY A 161 28.72 -3.01 2.41
CA GLY A 161 29.03 -1.76 1.71
C GLY A 161 28.00 -1.40 0.65
N LYS A 162 27.58 -2.38 -0.17
CA LYS A 162 26.47 -2.22 -1.12
C LYS A 162 25.17 -1.85 -0.40
N LEU A 163 24.85 -2.54 0.69
CA LEU A 163 23.65 -2.28 1.48
C LEU A 163 23.66 -0.87 2.07
N GLN A 164 24.76 -0.47 2.72
CA GLN A 164 24.93 0.87 3.28
C GLN A 164 24.82 1.96 2.20
N MET A 165 25.37 1.73 1.02
CA MET A 165 25.26 2.66 -0.11
C MET A 165 23.80 2.86 -0.56
N LEU A 166 23.05 1.77 -0.78
CA LEU A 166 21.64 1.84 -1.21
C LEU A 166 20.75 2.45 -0.11
N TYR A 167 20.96 2.05 1.15
CA TYR A 167 20.30 2.66 2.31
C TYR A 167 20.61 4.14 2.45
N GLY A 168 21.84 4.57 2.18
CA GLY A 168 22.21 5.99 2.20
C GLY A 168 21.44 6.81 1.17
N GLN A 169 21.19 6.25 -0.02
CA GLN A 169 20.40 6.93 -1.05
C GLN A 169 18.93 7.09 -0.61
N LEU A 170 18.31 6.03 -0.07
CA LEU A 170 16.94 6.11 0.48
C LEU A 170 16.86 7.04 1.69
N ALA A 171 17.87 7.01 2.58
CA ALA A 171 17.97 7.94 3.70
C ALA A 171 18.02 9.40 3.23
N GLY A 172 18.74 9.67 2.14
CA GLY A 172 18.76 10.99 1.50
C GLY A 172 17.40 11.45 0.98
N VAL A 173 16.56 10.54 0.47
CA VAL A 173 15.17 10.84 0.07
C VAL A 173 14.30 11.11 1.31
N LEU A 174 14.33 10.21 2.30
CA LEU A 174 13.56 10.36 3.55
C LEU A 174 13.89 11.67 4.28
N LEU A 175 15.17 12.05 4.32
CA LEU A 175 15.62 13.28 4.95
C LEU A 175 15.04 14.52 4.24
N GLN A 176 14.97 14.51 2.91
CA GLN A 176 14.33 15.58 2.15
C GLN A 176 12.83 15.67 2.44
N LEU A 177 12.12 14.52 2.46
CA LEU A 177 10.69 14.47 2.78
C LEU A 177 10.40 14.96 4.20
N SER A 178 11.22 14.59 5.19
CA SER A 178 11.00 14.96 6.60
C SER A 178 11.07 16.47 6.87
N LYS A 179 11.72 17.23 5.98
CA LYS A 179 11.86 18.68 6.09
C LYS A 179 10.60 19.42 5.65
N LEU A 180 9.73 18.76 4.90
CA LEU A 180 8.47 19.31 4.44
C LEU A 180 7.49 19.28 5.60
N ALA A 181 7.11 20.48 6.05
CA ALA A 181 6.42 20.69 7.31
C ALA A 181 5.01 21.25 7.07
N PHE A 182 4.02 20.60 7.65
CA PHE A 182 2.61 20.98 7.52
C PHE A 182 1.99 21.31 8.87
N PRO A 183 1.01 22.24 8.89
CA PRO A 183 0.32 22.62 10.12
C PRO A 183 -0.76 21.62 10.56
N ARG A 184 -1.18 20.71 9.67
CA ARG A 184 -2.25 19.74 9.90
C ARG A 184 -1.92 18.40 9.24
N ILE A 185 -2.56 17.34 9.73
CA ILE A 185 -2.53 16.00 9.12
C ILE A 185 -3.66 15.91 8.09
N GLY A 186 -3.34 15.40 6.91
CA GLY A 186 -4.27 15.27 5.79
C GLY A 186 -3.59 15.28 4.43
N SER A 187 -4.38 15.14 3.37
CA SER A 187 -3.88 15.19 1.99
C SER A 187 -3.78 16.64 1.49
N LEU A 188 -2.76 16.87 0.68
CA LEU A 188 -2.45 18.17 0.10
C LEU A 188 -3.43 18.50 -1.03
N SER A 189 -3.80 19.76 -1.16
CA SER A 189 -4.50 20.28 -2.34
C SER A 189 -3.75 21.48 -2.90
N GLN A 190 -3.68 21.52 -4.23
CA GLN A 190 -3.17 22.66 -4.98
C GLN A 190 -4.31 23.65 -5.24
N PHE A 191 -4.18 24.89 -4.77
CA PHE A 191 -5.16 25.95 -5.05
C PHE A 191 -4.84 26.71 -6.33
N ASP A 192 -3.56 26.94 -6.55
CA ASP A 192 -2.98 27.58 -7.73
C ASP A 192 -1.55 27.05 -7.93
N ASP A 193 -0.83 27.60 -8.92
CA ASP A 193 0.51 27.13 -9.30
C ASP A 193 1.55 27.24 -8.16
N PHE A 194 1.29 27.98 -7.09
CA PHE A 194 2.27 28.25 -6.03
C PHE A 194 1.77 27.96 -4.61
N THR A 195 0.46 27.73 -4.44
CA THR A 195 -0.17 27.62 -3.12
C THR A 195 -0.68 26.21 -2.86
N TRP A 196 -0.20 25.66 -1.74
CA TRP A 196 -0.45 24.30 -1.30
C TRP A 196 -1.01 24.31 0.12
N GLU A 197 -2.14 23.66 0.37
CA GLU A 197 -2.65 23.51 1.73
C GLU A 197 -3.23 22.12 1.99
N VAL A 198 -3.14 21.70 3.25
CA VAL A 198 -3.71 20.44 3.74
C VAL A 198 -5.18 20.66 4.07
N THR A 199 -6.07 20.18 3.20
CA THR A 199 -7.51 20.46 3.28
C THR A 199 -8.39 19.23 3.20
N ARG A 200 -7.82 18.06 2.91
CA ARG A 200 -8.54 16.79 2.75
C ARG A 200 -8.07 15.75 3.74
N ARG A 201 -8.86 14.69 3.91
CA ARG A 201 -8.52 13.56 4.77
C ARG A 201 -7.21 12.92 4.34
N PRO A 202 -6.45 12.31 5.28
CA PRO A 202 -5.28 11.51 4.95
C PRO A 202 -5.74 10.19 4.33
N LEU A 203 -5.93 10.16 3.00
CA LEU A 203 -6.34 8.96 2.28
C LEU A 203 -5.15 8.00 2.24
N SER A 204 -5.22 6.91 3.00
CA SER A 204 -4.18 5.90 3.09
C SER A 204 -4.51 4.65 2.27
N ALA A 205 -3.49 3.87 1.93
CA ALA A 205 -3.68 2.56 1.29
C ALA A 205 -4.49 1.63 2.21
N SER A 206 -4.26 1.70 3.53
CA SER A 206 -5.05 0.98 4.54
C SER A 206 -6.54 1.33 4.50
N MET A 207 -6.92 2.61 4.26
CA MET A 207 -8.33 2.98 4.10
C MET A 207 -8.93 2.41 2.81
N ASN A 208 -8.17 2.34 1.72
CA ASN A 208 -8.60 1.67 0.49
C ASN A 208 -8.92 0.20 0.75
N GLU A 209 -7.98 -0.52 1.37
CA GLU A 209 -8.11 -1.96 1.63
C GLU A 209 -9.21 -2.27 2.65
N LEU A 210 -9.43 -1.40 3.63
CA LEU A 210 -10.57 -1.54 4.55
C LEU A 210 -11.91 -1.51 3.81
N VAL A 211 -12.05 -0.72 2.76
CA VAL A 211 -13.28 -0.69 1.94
C VAL A 211 -13.31 -1.86 0.97
N ARG A 212 -12.19 -2.15 0.30
CA ARG A 212 -12.05 -3.22 -0.70
C ARG A 212 -12.28 -4.59 -0.09
N VAL A 213 -11.41 -5.01 0.83
CA VAL A 213 -11.36 -6.36 1.41
C VAL A 213 -11.73 -6.43 2.88
N GLY A 214 -11.86 -5.28 3.56
CA GLY A 214 -12.42 -5.20 4.91
C GLY A 214 -13.94 -4.94 4.93
N THR A 215 -14.57 -4.77 3.77
CA THR A 215 -15.98 -4.41 3.56
C THR A 215 -16.50 -3.28 4.46
N LEU A 216 -15.61 -2.34 4.81
CA LEU A 216 -15.96 -1.17 5.59
C LEU A 216 -16.75 -0.20 4.68
N PRO A 217 -17.95 0.24 5.06
CA PRO A 217 -18.67 1.23 4.26
C PRO A 217 -17.89 2.53 4.18
N GLN A 218 -17.87 3.19 3.01
CA GLN A 218 -17.07 4.41 2.80
C GLN A 218 -17.47 5.53 3.77
N SER A 219 -18.76 5.59 4.12
CA SER A 219 -19.32 6.53 5.10
C SER A 219 -18.73 6.42 6.52
N GLN A 220 -18.03 5.33 6.83
CA GLN A 220 -17.42 5.10 8.14
C GLN A 220 -15.99 5.62 8.24
N LEU A 221 -15.36 5.94 7.11
CA LEU A 221 -14.06 6.62 7.04
C LEU A 221 -14.19 8.09 7.44
N PRO A 222 -13.08 8.78 7.77
CA PRO A 222 -13.09 10.23 7.89
C PRO A 222 -13.69 10.90 6.65
N ASN A 223 -14.45 11.97 6.85
CA ASN A 223 -15.03 12.75 5.76
C ASN A 223 -13.94 13.31 4.84
N GLU A 224 -14.19 13.37 3.53
CA GLU A 224 -13.20 13.83 2.53
C GLU A 224 -12.58 15.19 2.89
N ASN A 225 -13.35 16.14 3.39
CA ASN A 225 -12.90 17.49 3.74
C ASN A 225 -12.41 17.63 5.21
N SER A 226 -12.14 16.51 5.89
CA SER A 226 -11.66 16.52 7.27
C SER A 226 -10.14 16.47 7.35
N THR A 227 -9.56 17.08 8.37
CA THR A 227 -8.13 17.11 8.67
C THR A 227 -7.94 17.06 10.18
N PHE A 228 -6.73 16.74 10.64
CA PHE A 228 -6.45 16.62 12.07
C PHE A 228 -5.40 17.64 12.52
N ASP A 229 -5.65 18.29 13.65
CA ASP A 229 -4.76 19.33 14.20
C ASP A 229 -3.66 18.76 15.10
N THR A 230 -3.81 17.51 15.54
CA THR A 230 -2.89 16.86 16.47
C THR A 230 -2.66 15.40 16.11
N ALA A 231 -1.45 14.89 16.39
CA ALA A 231 -1.14 13.47 16.29
C ALA A 231 -2.12 12.62 17.11
N SER A 232 -2.41 13.02 18.35
CA SER A 232 -3.34 12.29 19.23
C SER A 232 -4.72 12.12 18.62
N SER A 233 -5.30 13.19 18.04
CA SER A 233 -6.62 13.10 17.39
C SER A 233 -6.61 12.16 16.19
N TYR A 234 -5.49 12.04 15.47
CA TYR A 234 -5.36 11.11 14.35
C TYR A 234 -5.18 9.67 14.84
N PHE A 235 -4.36 9.42 15.86
CA PHE A 235 -4.24 8.09 16.48
C PHE A 235 -5.57 7.61 17.08
N GLU A 236 -6.37 8.51 17.66
CA GLU A 236 -7.74 8.18 18.11
C GLU A 236 -8.63 7.77 16.93
N ALA A 237 -8.56 8.47 15.80
CA ALA A 237 -9.32 8.12 14.59
C ALA A 237 -8.90 6.76 14.03
N LEU A 238 -7.60 6.45 13.99
CA LEU A 238 -7.09 5.14 13.58
C LEU A 238 -7.54 4.02 14.54
N ALA A 239 -7.52 4.26 15.85
CA ALA A 239 -8.02 3.32 16.84
C ALA A 239 -9.55 3.10 16.74
N GLU A 240 -10.30 4.13 16.38
CA GLU A 240 -11.73 3.99 16.06
C GLU A 240 -11.92 3.13 14.80
N LEU A 241 -11.11 3.36 13.78
CA LEU A 241 -11.16 2.64 12.52
C LEU A 241 -10.89 1.15 12.67
N HIS A 242 -9.94 0.73 13.52
CA HIS A 242 -9.72 -0.69 13.81
C HIS A 242 -10.95 -1.37 14.42
N MET A 243 -11.69 -0.69 15.31
CA MET A 243 -12.93 -1.23 15.87
C MET A 243 -14.03 -1.30 14.81
N LYS A 244 -14.18 -0.25 13.98
CA LYS A 244 -15.13 -0.25 12.87
C LYS A 244 -14.83 -1.40 11.91
N HIS A 245 -13.58 -1.61 11.54
CA HIS A 245 -13.15 -2.73 10.70
C HIS A 245 -13.63 -4.07 11.25
N LEU A 246 -13.37 -4.38 12.53
CA LEU A 246 -13.87 -5.62 13.14
C LEU A 246 -15.39 -5.72 13.12
N VAL A 247 -16.10 -4.61 13.36
CA VAL A 247 -17.58 -4.59 13.37
C VAL A 247 -18.15 -4.82 11.97
N TYR A 248 -17.61 -4.15 10.96
CA TYR A 248 -18.18 -4.11 9.61
C TYR A 248 -17.69 -5.22 8.68
N GLN A 249 -16.45 -5.70 8.82
CA GLN A 249 -16.00 -6.82 7.99
C GLN A 249 -16.88 -8.03 8.24
N ARG A 250 -17.63 -8.47 7.23
CA ARG A 250 -18.65 -9.50 7.43
C ARG A 250 -18.02 -10.88 7.49
N ASN A 251 -17.34 -11.27 6.42
CA ASN A 251 -16.81 -12.60 6.25
C ASN A 251 -15.37 -12.66 6.75
N ASP A 252 -14.98 -13.83 7.26
CA ASP A 252 -13.60 -14.19 7.62
C ASP A 252 -12.94 -13.28 8.70
N ALA A 253 -13.75 -12.42 9.32
CA ALA A 253 -13.34 -11.48 10.35
C ALA A 253 -12.91 -12.18 11.65
N VAL A 254 -13.52 -13.32 11.98
CA VAL A 254 -13.27 -14.10 13.19
C VAL A 254 -13.43 -15.60 12.95
N ASP A 255 -12.64 -16.43 13.62
CA ASP A 255 -12.72 -17.90 13.49
C ASP A 255 -13.59 -18.55 14.58
N SER A 256 -13.78 -17.85 15.71
CA SER A 256 -14.46 -18.38 16.88
C SER A 256 -14.92 -17.29 17.83
N ALA A 257 -15.76 -17.67 18.80
CA ALA A 257 -16.18 -16.77 19.87
C ALA A 257 -15.00 -16.26 20.72
N ALA A 258 -13.96 -17.09 20.93
CA ALA A 258 -12.77 -16.69 21.68
C ALA A 258 -11.92 -15.70 20.87
N ASP A 259 -11.78 -15.95 19.57
CA ASP A 259 -11.07 -15.06 18.66
C ASP A 259 -11.75 -13.68 18.55
N CYS A 260 -13.08 -13.66 18.40
CA CYS A 260 -13.85 -12.41 18.39
C CYS A 260 -13.67 -11.58 19.68
N ARG A 261 -13.71 -12.23 20.86
CA ARG A 261 -13.47 -11.54 22.15
C ARG A 261 -12.06 -10.98 22.23
N ARG A 262 -11.06 -11.76 21.81
CA ARG A 262 -9.65 -11.35 21.78
C ARG A 262 -9.46 -10.13 20.87
N LYS A 263 -9.97 -10.18 19.63
CA LYS A 263 -9.92 -9.07 18.66
C LYS A 263 -10.61 -7.80 19.18
N PHE A 264 -11.77 -7.95 19.83
CA PHE A 264 -12.51 -6.84 20.43
C PHE A 264 -11.73 -6.18 21.57
N ILE A 265 -11.21 -6.98 22.51
CA ILE A 265 -10.47 -6.47 23.67
C ILE A 265 -9.23 -5.70 23.24
N ALA A 266 -8.46 -6.24 22.28
CA ALA A 266 -7.28 -5.57 21.74
C ALA A 266 -7.62 -4.16 21.22
N ARG A 267 -8.64 -4.06 20.36
CA ARG A 267 -9.10 -2.79 19.78
C ARG A 267 -9.67 -1.85 20.83
N ARG A 268 -10.44 -2.35 21.80
CA ARG A 268 -11.03 -1.53 22.87
C ARG A 268 -9.95 -0.95 23.79
N LEU A 269 -8.95 -1.73 24.16
CA LEU A 269 -7.84 -1.26 24.99
C LEU A 269 -6.94 -0.29 24.23
N PHE A 270 -6.67 -0.54 22.94
CA PHE A 270 -5.95 0.38 22.09
C PHE A 270 -6.66 1.75 21.98
N GLN A 271 -7.99 1.75 21.86
CA GLN A 271 -8.78 2.99 21.94
C GLN A 271 -8.66 3.72 23.29
N LYS A 272 -8.61 2.99 24.41
CA LYS A 272 -8.37 3.60 25.73
C LYS A 272 -6.99 4.23 25.80
N LEU A 273 -5.96 3.56 25.27
CA LEU A 273 -4.60 4.12 25.18
C LEU A 273 -4.56 5.38 24.31
N ALA A 274 -5.29 5.40 23.18
CA ALA A 274 -5.39 6.57 22.31
C ALA A 274 -5.99 7.77 23.05
N LYS A 275 -7.15 7.58 23.69
CA LYS A 275 -7.84 8.62 24.49
C LYS A 275 -7.02 9.13 25.66
N ASP A 276 -6.22 8.27 26.26
CA ASP A 276 -5.29 8.61 27.34
C ASP A 276 -4.01 9.32 26.83
N ASN A 277 -3.89 9.59 25.52
CA ASN A 277 -2.68 10.13 24.87
C ASN A 277 -1.42 9.29 25.12
N LYS A 278 -1.57 7.96 25.20
CA LYS A 278 -0.46 7.01 25.41
C LYS A 278 0.11 6.44 24.10
N LEU A 279 -0.46 6.81 22.96
CA LEU A 279 0.00 6.36 21.63
C LEU A 279 0.90 7.38 20.92
N THR A 280 1.07 8.57 21.48
CA THR A 280 1.94 9.63 20.93
C THR A 280 3.20 9.79 21.77
N THR A 281 4.28 10.22 21.12
CA THR A 281 5.57 10.40 21.80
C THR A 281 5.68 11.86 22.30
N PRO A 282 5.79 12.11 23.62
CA PRO A 282 5.79 13.47 24.16
C PRO A 282 6.87 14.41 23.57
N SER A 283 8.04 13.87 23.23
CA SER A 283 9.14 14.64 22.61
C SER A 283 8.82 15.10 21.18
N LEU A 284 7.87 14.46 20.50
CA LEU A 284 7.49 14.77 19.12
C LEU A 284 6.28 15.71 19.03
N LYS A 285 5.64 16.04 20.16
CA LYS A 285 4.40 16.86 20.21
C LYS A 285 4.52 18.21 19.49
N HIS A 286 5.70 18.81 19.47
CA HIS A 286 5.95 20.12 18.86
C HIS A 286 6.62 20.02 17.47
N ARG A 287 6.92 18.80 17.01
CA ARG A 287 7.47 18.59 15.68
C ARG A 287 6.35 18.79 14.65
N PRO A 288 6.61 19.47 13.51
CA PRO A 288 5.61 19.62 12.47
C PRO A 288 5.21 18.26 11.88
N PHE A 289 4.06 18.21 11.23
CA PHE A 289 3.65 17.04 10.46
C PHE A 289 4.49 16.94 9.19
N SER A 290 4.98 15.74 8.88
CA SER A 290 5.84 15.48 7.72
C SER A 290 5.08 14.69 6.65
N ILE A 291 5.60 14.68 5.43
CA ILE A 291 5.10 13.77 4.39
C ILE A 291 5.29 12.32 4.84
N TRP A 292 4.25 11.52 4.63
CA TRP A 292 4.27 10.08 4.75
C TRP A 292 3.60 9.46 3.52
N CYS A 293 4.30 8.54 2.86
CA CYS A 293 3.76 7.70 1.80
C CYS A 293 3.72 6.27 2.33
N ASP A 294 2.54 5.64 2.34
CA ASP A 294 2.41 4.27 2.83
C ASP A 294 3.14 3.25 1.96
N ASP A 295 3.37 3.57 0.68
CA ASP A 295 4.03 2.71 -0.29
C ASP A 295 5.42 3.21 -0.71
N PHE A 296 6.04 4.11 0.06
CA PHE A 296 7.45 4.42 -0.17
C PHE A 296 8.31 3.25 0.30
N ARG A 297 8.84 2.49 -0.66
CA ARG A 297 9.65 1.27 -0.48
C ARG A 297 10.67 1.12 -1.63
N PRO A 298 11.68 0.24 -1.50
CA PRO A 298 12.73 0.09 -2.51
C PRO A 298 12.23 -0.24 -3.92
N SER A 299 11.17 -1.05 -4.06
CA SER A 299 10.59 -1.41 -5.37
C SER A 299 10.00 -0.20 -6.12
N ASN A 300 9.70 0.89 -5.42
CA ASN A 300 9.22 2.15 -6.01
C ASN A 300 10.36 3.16 -6.25
N VAL A 301 11.62 2.73 -6.20
CA VAL A 301 12.79 3.59 -6.43
C VAL A 301 13.62 3.02 -7.58
N LEU A 302 13.67 3.74 -8.68
CA LEU A 302 14.40 3.35 -9.89
C LEU A 302 15.88 3.65 -9.76
N ILE A 303 16.72 2.73 -10.21
CA ILE A 303 18.19 2.84 -10.19
C ILE A 303 18.72 2.84 -11.62
N LYS A 304 19.67 3.74 -11.88
CA LYS A 304 20.52 3.73 -13.07
C LYS A 304 21.96 4.02 -12.69
N ASP A 305 22.91 3.24 -13.18
CA ASP A 305 24.35 3.39 -12.85
C ASP A 305 24.60 3.41 -11.32
N HIS A 306 23.88 2.56 -10.57
CA HIS A 306 23.88 2.48 -9.10
C HIS A 306 23.42 3.74 -8.36
N GLN A 307 22.79 4.70 -9.03
CA GLN A 307 22.21 5.91 -8.43
C GLN A 307 20.69 5.95 -8.61
N ILE A 308 19.97 6.63 -7.70
CA ILE A 308 18.54 6.88 -7.86
C ILE A 308 18.30 7.70 -9.14
N ALA A 309 17.58 7.11 -10.09
CA ALA A 309 17.12 7.76 -11.30
C ALA A 309 15.75 8.43 -11.09
N GLY A 310 14.89 7.84 -10.26
CA GLY A 310 13.55 8.33 -9.99
C GLY A 310 12.89 7.65 -8.80
N VAL A 311 11.96 8.36 -8.15
CA VAL A 311 11.09 7.81 -7.10
C VAL A 311 9.65 7.85 -7.61
N LEU A 312 9.02 6.69 -7.61
CA LEU A 312 7.68 6.46 -8.14
C LEU A 312 6.65 6.35 -7.01
N ASP A 313 5.40 6.18 -7.43
CA ASP A 313 4.23 5.85 -6.62
C ASP A 313 4.01 6.74 -5.39
N TRP A 314 3.47 7.93 -5.65
CA TRP A 314 3.13 8.92 -4.64
C TRP A 314 1.64 8.91 -4.29
N GLU A 315 0.93 7.86 -4.73
CA GLU A 315 -0.40 7.57 -4.26
C GLU A 315 -0.43 7.31 -2.75
N PHE A 316 -1.59 7.57 -2.14
CA PHE A 316 -1.78 7.43 -0.69
C PHE A 316 -0.76 8.20 0.17
N THR A 317 -0.19 9.29 -0.37
CA THR A 317 0.74 10.16 0.35
C THR A 317 0.01 11.31 1.01
N TYR A 318 0.31 11.57 2.29
CA TYR A 318 -0.35 12.61 3.09
C TYR A 318 0.59 13.20 4.15
N ALA A 319 0.23 14.36 4.70
CA ALA A 319 0.89 14.92 5.87
C ALA A 319 0.48 14.13 7.12
N ALA A 320 1.43 13.62 7.89
CA ALA A 320 1.21 12.64 8.95
C ALA A 320 1.91 13.00 10.27
N PRO A 321 1.56 12.35 11.39
CA PRO A 321 2.30 12.48 12.65
C PRO A 321 3.80 12.23 12.47
N ALA A 322 4.62 12.99 13.19
CA ALA A 322 6.06 12.82 13.16
C ALA A 322 6.51 11.45 13.70
N GLU A 323 5.68 10.79 14.52
CA GLU A 323 5.87 9.41 14.96
C GLU A 323 6.09 8.44 13.79
N PHE A 324 5.52 8.71 12.61
CA PHE A 324 5.66 7.84 11.45
C PHE A 324 7.04 8.02 10.80
N SER A 325 7.42 9.26 10.47
CA SER A 325 8.72 9.56 9.86
C SER A 325 9.90 9.38 10.82
N CYS A 326 9.66 9.44 12.13
CA CYS A 326 10.64 9.15 13.17
C CYS A 326 10.69 7.66 13.55
N ALA A 327 9.87 6.79 12.94
CA ALA A 327 10.03 5.35 13.07
C ALA A 327 10.95 4.83 11.95
N PRO A 328 11.82 3.83 12.21
CA PRO A 328 12.60 3.25 11.15
C PRO A 328 11.68 2.58 10.10
N PRO A 329 12.05 2.61 8.81
CA PRO A 329 11.22 2.01 7.77
C PRO A 329 11.17 0.49 7.94
N TRP A 330 9.99 -0.12 7.84
CA TRP A 330 9.84 -1.58 7.96
C TRP A 330 10.48 -2.32 6.77
N TRP A 331 10.55 -1.69 5.60
CA TRP A 331 11.05 -2.28 4.36
C TRP A 331 12.57 -2.49 4.33
N LEU A 332 13.30 -2.29 5.43
CA LEU A 332 14.72 -2.71 5.53
C LEU A 332 14.88 -4.22 5.29
N LEU A 333 13.84 -5.03 5.47
CA LEU A 333 13.87 -6.44 5.11
C LEU A 333 13.09 -6.76 3.82
N ILE A 334 12.58 -5.72 3.15
CA ILE A 334 11.64 -5.76 2.02
C ILE A 334 10.27 -6.36 2.39
N GLU A 335 10.22 -7.49 3.11
CA GLU A 335 8.99 -8.15 3.55
C GLU A 335 8.51 -7.63 4.91
N LYS A 336 7.17 -7.56 5.07
CA LYS A 336 6.51 -7.05 6.27
C LYS A 336 6.58 -8.06 7.44
N PRO A 337 6.57 -7.57 8.69
CA PRO A 337 6.60 -8.41 9.89
C PRO A 337 5.56 -9.54 9.94
N GLU A 338 4.32 -9.28 9.51
CA GLU A 338 3.22 -10.24 9.55
C GLU A 338 3.33 -11.36 8.51
N TYR A 339 4.10 -11.15 7.44
CA TYR A 339 4.31 -12.11 6.36
C TYR A 339 5.65 -12.85 6.47
N TRP A 340 6.51 -12.46 7.43
CA TRP A 340 7.79 -13.11 7.65
C TRP A 340 7.63 -14.61 7.99
N PRO A 341 8.21 -15.54 7.20
CA PRO A 341 7.95 -16.97 7.36
C PRO A 341 8.24 -17.49 8.78
N GLU A 342 9.39 -17.10 9.33
CA GLU A 342 9.89 -17.50 10.67
C GLU A 342 9.15 -16.78 11.82
N GLY A 343 8.28 -15.82 11.49
CA GLY A 343 7.41 -15.09 12.42
C GLY A 343 8.04 -13.83 13.00
N LEU A 344 7.20 -13.08 13.72
CA LEU A 344 7.52 -11.72 14.20
C LEU A 344 8.79 -11.62 15.06
N GLY A 345 9.09 -12.66 15.84
CA GLY A 345 10.29 -12.71 16.68
C GLY A 345 11.57 -12.74 15.87
N ASP A 346 11.63 -13.58 14.84
CA ASP A 346 12.77 -13.68 13.94
C ASP A 346 12.93 -12.41 13.10
N TRP A 347 11.82 -11.90 12.53
CA TRP A 347 11.79 -10.62 11.82
C TRP A 347 12.40 -9.50 12.67
N THR A 348 12.04 -9.43 13.96
CA THR A 348 12.56 -8.40 14.88
C THR A 348 14.09 -8.49 15.04
N ASN A 349 14.63 -9.71 15.17
CA ASN A 349 16.06 -9.92 15.34
C ASN A 349 16.83 -9.55 14.07
N THR A 350 16.36 -10.04 12.92
CA THR A 350 16.95 -9.73 11.61
C THR A 350 16.87 -8.24 11.30
N PHE A 351 15.75 -7.60 11.64
CA PHE A 351 15.53 -6.17 11.42
C PHE A 351 16.50 -5.32 12.25
N GLU A 352 16.73 -5.67 13.52
CA GLU A 352 17.68 -4.96 14.40
C GLU A 352 19.08 -4.90 13.79
N GLU A 353 19.58 -6.01 13.23
CA GLU A 353 20.91 -6.06 12.62
C GLU A 353 21.01 -5.09 11.42
N ARG A 354 20.00 -5.09 10.55
CA ARG A 354 19.96 -4.21 9.37
C ARG A 354 19.66 -2.76 9.72
N LEU A 355 18.90 -2.52 10.79
CA LEU A 355 18.63 -1.19 11.33
C LEU A 355 19.92 -0.48 11.72
N GLN A 356 20.90 -1.18 12.32
CA GLN A 356 22.17 -0.55 12.68
C GLN A 356 22.95 -0.06 11.45
N ILE A 357 22.86 -0.75 10.31
CA ILE A 357 23.48 -0.34 9.05
C ILE A 357 22.76 0.90 8.50
N PHE A 358 21.42 0.87 8.46
CA PHE A 358 20.61 1.99 8.00
C PHE A 358 20.81 3.25 8.85
N LEU A 359 20.86 3.14 10.18
CA LEU A 359 21.06 4.28 11.07
C LEU A 359 22.44 4.93 10.88
N ARG A 360 23.48 4.16 10.54
CA ARG A 360 24.78 4.74 10.15
C ARG A 360 24.69 5.51 8.84
N ALA A 361 24.08 4.91 7.81
CA ALA A 361 23.87 5.57 6.53
C ALA A 361 23.07 6.87 6.68
N MET A 362 21.98 6.84 7.46
CA MET A 362 21.17 8.03 7.78
C MET A 362 21.98 9.10 8.50
N ALA A 363 22.77 8.74 9.53
CA ALA A 363 23.61 9.68 10.25
C ALA A 363 24.67 10.33 9.34
N GLU A 364 25.27 9.58 8.42
CA GLU A 364 26.23 10.10 7.42
C GLU A 364 25.56 11.11 6.47
N CYS A 365 24.33 10.82 6.01
CA CYS A 365 23.53 11.74 5.21
C CYS A 365 23.19 13.02 5.98
N GLU A 366 22.80 12.90 7.24
CA GLU A 366 22.51 14.02 8.14
C GLU A 366 23.75 14.89 8.36
N ASP A 367 24.89 14.29 8.70
CA ASP A 367 26.15 15.00 8.92
C ASP A 367 26.57 15.78 7.67
N THR A 368 26.44 15.16 6.49
CA THR A 368 26.71 15.81 5.20
C THR A 368 25.77 16.99 4.95
N ALA A 369 24.48 16.85 5.29
CA ALA A 369 23.50 17.92 5.15
C ALA A 369 23.72 19.07 6.14
N ILE A 370 24.08 18.77 7.39
CA ILE A 370 24.37 19.73 8.47
C ILE A 370 25.65 20.51 8.15
N ASN A 371 26.73 19.82 7.77
CA ASN A 371 27.98 20.46 7.35
C ASN A 371 27.77 21.36 6.12
N GLY A 372 26.81 21.00 5.25
CA GLY A 372 26.39 21.81 4.11
C GLY A 372 25.36 22.90 4.41
N GLY A 373 24.94 23.08 5.67
CA GLY A 373 23.94 24.09 6.07
C GLY A 373 22.51 23.84 5.56
N ARG A 374 22.20 22.61 5.11
CA ARG A 374 20.89 22.21 4.56
C ARG A 374 19.95 21.57 5.60
N LEU A 375 20.47 21.28 6.79
CA LEU A 375 19.77 20.62 7.90
C LEU A 375 20.29 21.18 9.23
N THR A 376 19.45 21.21 10.26
CA THR A 376 19.87 21.49 11.66
C THR A 376 19.91 20.20 12.50
N GLU A 377 20.60 20.23 13.64
CA GLU A 377 20.71 19.08 14.55
C GLU A 377 19.34 18.57 15.04
N GLU A 378 18.37 19.45 15.22
CA GLU A 378 17.01 19.10 15.66
C GLU A 378 16.19 18.38 14.57
N GLN A 379 16.62 18.48 13.31
CA GLN A 379 15.94 17.87 12.17
C GLN A 379 16.42 16.45 11.87
N ARG A 380 17.39 15.92 12.62
CA ARG A 380 17.83 14.52 12.49
C ARG A 380 16.66 13.54 12.66
N LEU A 381 16.77 12.41 11.97
CA LEU A 381 15.89 11.26 12.00
C LEU A 381 16.55 10.04 12.65
N SER A 382 17.87 9.87 12.51
CA SER A 382 18.62 8.71 13.02
C SER A 382 18.42 8.48 14.52
N GLY A 383 18.53 9.54 15.34
CA GLY A 383 18.26 9.50 16.78
C GLY A 383 16.81 9.11 17.12
N PRO A 384 15.81 9.85 16.62
CA PRO A 384 14.39 9.50 16.79
C PRO A 384 14.03 8.08 16.33
N MET A 385 14.57 7.61 15.20
CA MET A 385 14.37 6.25 14.68
C MET A 385 14.90 5.19 15.64
N ARG A 386 16.13 5.39 16.15
CA ARG A 386 16.69 4.52 17.19
C ARG A 386 15.81 4.50 18.44
N GLN A 387 15.41 5.67 18.93
CA GLN A 387 14.58 5.77 20.12
C GLN A 387 13.21 5.11 19.94
N SER A 388 12.58 5.29 18.77
CA SER A 388 11.29 4.71 18.44
C SER A 388 11.33 3.18 18.43
N TRP A 389 12.42 2.61 17.93
CA TRP A 389 12.64 1.17 17.97
C TRP A 389 12.88 0.65 19.40
N GLU A 390 13.80 1.26 20.14
CA GLU A 390 14.15 0.86 21.51
C GLU A 390 12.98 0.99 22.50
N SER A 391 12.13 2.02 22.35
CA SER A 391 10.95 2.22 23.20
C SER A 391 9.77 1.33 22.82
N GLY A 392 9.79 0.75 21.62
CA GLY A 392 8.66 0.06 21.01
C GLY A 392 7.57 0.99 20.47
N ASP A 393 7.83 2.29 20.32
CA ASP A 393 6.92 3.24 19.65
C ASP A 393 6.76 2.91 18.16
N PHE A 394 7.78 2.31 17.53
CA PHE A 394 7.70 1.74 16.18
C PHE A 394 6.46 0.84 16.05
N TRP A 395 6.22 -0.05 17.01
CA TRP A 395 5.10 -0.98 16.95
C TRP A 395 3.74 -0.30 17.10
N ILE A 396 3.67 0.81 17.84
CA ILE A 396 2.45 1.62 17.94
C ILE A 396 2.16 2.28 16.58
N ALA A 397 3.15 2.95 16.00
CA ALA A 397 3.03 3.62 14.70
C ALA A 397 2.73 2.62 13.56
N TYR A 398 3.33 1.43 13.61
CA TYR A 398 3.09 0.36 12.66
C TYR A 398 1.66 -0.20 12.80
N ALA A 399 1.27 -0.65 14.00
CA ALA A 399 -0.04 -1.26 14.23
C ALA A 399 -1.20 -0.28 13.96
N ALA A 400 -1.03 1.01 14.29
CA ALA A 400 -2.05 2.02 14.03
C ALA A 400 -2.39 2.17 12.54
N ARG A 401 -1.46 1.84 11.63
CA ARG A 401 -1.67 1.91 10.18
C ARG A 401 -2.10 0.56 9.60
N GLN A 402 -1.66 -0.56 10.17
CA GLN A 402 -1.88 -1.90 9.63
C GLN A 402 -3.08 -2.61 10.28
N SER A 403 -4.28 -2.40 9.73
CA SER A 403 -5.53 -2.92 10.32
C SER A 403 -5.62 -4.45 10.34
N PHE A 404 -5.13 -5.14 9.32
CA PHE A 404 -5.19 -6.60 9.22
C PHE A 404 -4.12 -7.30 10.08
N ALA A 405 -2.92 -6.72 10.18
CA ALA A 405 -1.83 -7.23 11.03
C ALA A 405 -1.95 -6.82 12.51
N PHE A 406 -2.92 -5.97 12.84
CA PHE A 406 -3.07 -5.35 14.17
C PHE A 406 -3.02 -6.35 15.32
N ASP A 407 -3.70 -7.50 15.18
CA ASP A 407 -3.88 -8.45 16.28
C ASP A 407 -2.57 -9.09 16.74
N GLU A 408 -1.73 -9.57 15.82
CA GLU A 408 -0.46 -10.18 16.20
C GLU A 408 0.48 -9.18 16.86
N ILE A 409 0.60 -7.99 16.26
CA ILE A 409 1.48 -6.93 16.74
C ILE A 409 1.01 -6.41 18.09
N TYR A 410 -0.30 -6.21 18.25
CA TYR A 410 -0.86 -5.74 19.51
C TYR A 410 -0.54 -6.72 20.64
N TRP A 411 -0.86 -8.00 20.49
CA TRP A 411 -0.68 -8.98 21.57
C TRP A 411 0.80 -9.31 21.85
N GLN A 412 1.68 -9.25 20.85
CA GLN A 412 3.11 -9.55 21.05
C GLN A 412 3.93 -8.34 21.50
N LYS A 413 3.62 -7.13 21.03
CA LYS A 413 4.50 -5.96 21.19
C LYS A 413 3.88 -4.82 21.99
N ILE A 414 2.56 -4.61 21.90
CA ILE A 414 1.88 -3.46 22.53
C ILE A 414 1.28 -3.81 23.89
N ASP A 415 0.46 -4.87 23.99
CA ASP A 415 -0.20 -5.28 25.24
C ASP A 415 0.79 -5.50 26.39
N PRO A 416 1.90 -6.24 26.20
CA PRO A 416 2.87 -6.47 27.29
C PRO A 416 3.50 -5.17 27.81
N ARG A 417 3.67 -4.17 26.94
CA ARG A 417 4.25 -2.86 27.29
C ARG A 417 3.34 -2.06 28.22
N PHE A 418 2.03 -2.11 28.02
CA PHE A 418 1.06 -1.29 28.78
C PHE A 418 0.35 -2.04 29.91
N PHE A 419 0.20 -3.36 29.79
CA PHE A 419 -0.59 -4.18 30.71
C PHE A 419 0.21 -5.33 31.34
N GLY A 420 1.52 -5.39 31.07
CA GLY A 420 2.44 -6.39 31.60
C GLY A 420 2.41 -7.72 30.81
N PRO A 421 3.47 -8.54 30.90
CA PRO A 421 3.55 -9.79 30.16
C PRO A 421 2.48 -10.81 30.58
N THR A 422 2.21 -11.77 29.70
CA THR A 422 1.33 -12.91 29.98
C THR A 422 2.00 -14.21 29.56
N ASP A 423 1.55 -15.33 30.11
CA ASP A 423 2.12 -16.65 29.81
C ASP A 423 1.90 -17.07 28.35
N SER A 424 0.83 -16.58 27.72
CA SER A 424 0.50 -16.85 26.32
C SER A 424 -0.36 -15.73 25.73
N THR A 425 0.02 -15.27 24.53
CA THR A 425 -0.73 -14.28 23.75
C THR A 425 -2.13 -14.77 23.38
N GLU A 426 -2.35 -16.08 23.28
CA GLU A 426 -3.66 -16.65 22.95
C GLU A 426 -4.67 -16.52 24.10
N THR A 427 -4.19 -16.53 25.34
CA THR A 427 -5.02 -16.44 26.54
C THR A 427 -4.93 -15.10 27.25
N ALA A 428 -4.02 -14.22 26.83
CA ALA A 428 -3.79 -12.89 27.40
C ALA A 428 -5.08 -12.10 27.60
N TRP A 429 -5.97 -12.13 26.60
CA TRP A 429 -7.25 -11.40 26.62
C TRP A 429 -8.13 -11.76 27.84
N LYS A 430 -8.05 -12.98 28.37
CA LYS A 430 -8.83 -13.39 29.56
C LYS A 430 -8.41 -12.61 30.80
N HIS A 431 -7.11 -12.32 30.93
CA HIS A 431 -6.56 -11.50 32.02
C HIS A 431 -6.92 -10.03 31.86
N ARG A 432 -7.30 -9.58 30.66
CA ARG A 432 -7.66 -8.20 30.36
C ARG A 432 -9.15 -7.91 30.47
N LEU A 433 -10.00 -8.93 30.65
CA LEU A 433 -11.45 -8.76 30.80
C LEU A 433 -11.84 -7.80 31.93
N ASN A 434 -11.06 -7.78 33.02
CA ASN A 434 -11.28 -6.89 34.17
C ASN A 434 -11.04 -5.40 33.84
N LEU A 435 -10.36 -5.08 32.73
CA LEU A 435 -10.12 -3.72 32.25
C LEU A 435 -11.31 -3.17 31.45
N LEU A 436 -12.29 -4.02 31.13
CA LEU A 436 -13.54 -3.62 30.49
C LEU A 436 -14.63 -3.42 31.54
N ASP A 437 -15.40 -2.35 31.38
CA ASP A 437 -16.62 -2.12 32.17
C ASP A 437 -17.77 -3.04 31.72
N GLU A 438 -18.89 -3.02 32.45
CA GLU A 438 -20.03 -3.89 32.17
C GLU A 438 -20.64 -3.65 30.78
N LYS A 439 -20.74 -2.38 30.36
CA LYS A 439 -21.28 -2.01 29.06
C LYS A 439 -20.38 -2.51 27.92
N GLU A 440 -19.07 -2.36 28.07
CA GLU A 440 -18.09 -2.83 27.10
C GLU A 440 -18.10 -4.36 26.96
N ARG A 441 -18.32 -5.09 28.07
CA ARG A 441 -18.47 -6.56 28.02
C ARG A 441 -19.76 -6.96 27.33
N ASP A 442 -20.86 -6.25 27.58
CA ASP A 442 -22.11 -6.52 26.89
C ASP A 442 -22.02 -6.22 25.38
N GLU A 443 -21.33 -5.14 25.01
CA GLU A 443 -21.02 -4.83 23.60
C GLU A 443 -20.21 -5.93 22.94
N MET A 444 -19.18 -6.43 23.62
CA MET A 444 -18.36 -7.55 23.15
C MET A 444 -19.20 -8.79 22.88
N GLU A 445 -20.04 -9.21 23.83
CA GLU A 445 -20.86 -10.42 23.67
C GLU A 445 -21.93 -10.27 22.58
N ARG A 446 -22.49 -9.06 22.40
CA ARG A 446 -23.37 -8.78 21.25
C ARG A 446 -22.63 -8.90 19.93
N LEU A 447 -21.41 -8.37 19.84
CA LEU A 447 -20.59 -8.51 18.63
C LEU A 447 -20.24 -9.98 18.36
N VAL A 448 -19.90 -10.75 19.39
CA VAL A 448 -19.65 -12.20 19.27
C VAL A 448 -20.87 -12.90 18.67
N ALA A 449 -22.06 -12.66 19.21
CA ALA A 449 -23.29 -13.25 18.70
C ALA A 449 -23.56 -12.85 17.23
N LEU A 450 -23.33 -11.58 16.89
CA LEU A 450 -23.45 -11.09 15.52
C LEU A 450 -22.49 -11.80 14.57
N LYS A 451 -21.20 -11.87 14.92
CA LYS A 451 -20.17 -12.46 14.07
C LYS A 451 -20.37 -13.95 13.86
N LEU A 452 -20.71 -14.70 14.92
CA LEU A 452 -21.04 -16.12 14.81
C LEU A 452 -22.30 -16.36 13.97
N GLY A 453 -23.25 -15.42 13.95
CA GLY A 453 -24.39 -15.45 13.04
C GLY A 453 -23.98 -15.21 11.58
N GLN A 454 -23.12 -14.20 11.34
CA GLN A 454 -22.59 -13.87 10.01
C GLN A 454 -21.80 -15.03 9.41
N MET A 455 -21.06 -15.82 10.21
CA MET A 455 -20.32 -16.99 9.73
C MET A 455 -21.20 -18.10 9.10
N GLN A 456 -22.53 -18.03 9.22
CA GLN A 456 -23.44 -19.03 8.67
C GLN A 456 -23.72 -18.84 7.17
N ASP A 457 -23.47 -17.64 6.65
CA ASP A 457 -23.61 -17.30 5.23
C ASP A 457 -22.38 -16.50 4.76
N ARG A 458 -22.17 -16.42 3.44
CA ARG A 458 -21.03 -15.71 2.84
C ARG A 458 -21.53 -14.61 1.92
N VAL A 459 -22.27 -13.66 2.47
CA VAL A 459 -22.90 -12.58 1.70
C VAL A 459 -21.89 -11.47 1.39
N LEU A 460 -21.86 -11.00 0.14
CA LEU A 460 -21.10 -9.82 -0.26
C LEU A 460 -21.75 -8.56 0.33
N ALA A 461 -21.09 -7.94 1.31
CA ALA A 461 -21.53 -6.71 1.98
C ALA A 461 -20.66 -5.52 1.59
N TRP A 462 -20.53 -5.27 0.29
CA TRP A 462 -19.52 -4.37 -0.27
C TRP A 462 -20.09 -3.00 -0.66
N ASP A 463 -19.33 -1.92 -0.43
CA ASP A 463 -19.67 -0.54 -0.79
C ASP A 463 -18.56 0.10 -1.66
N PRO A 464 -18.34 -0.38 -2.89
CA PRO A 464 -17.29 0.14 -3.75
C PRO A 464 -17.68 1.47 -4.40
N ASP A 465 -16.77 2.10 -5.14
CA ASP A 465 -17.05 3.32 -5.90
C ASP A 465 -18.07 3.08 -7.03
N GLU A 466 -18.65 4.17 -7.54
CA GLU A 466 -19.72 4.12 -8.57
C GLU A 466 -19.29 3.43 -9.88
N ARG A 467 -18.02 3.53 -10.27
CA ARG A 467 -17.51 2.88 -11.48
C ARG A 467 -17.33 1.38 -11.26
N THR A 468 -16.81 0.99 -10.12
CA THR A 468 -16.74 -0.42 -9.72
C THR A 468 -18.16 -1.02 -9.64
N LYS A 469 -19.13 -0.28 -9.09
CA LYS A 469 -20.56 -0.67 -9.08
C LYS A 469 -21.14 -0.84 -10.49
N SER A 470 -20.85 0.05 -11.42
CA SER A 470 -21.38 -0.04 -12.79
C SER A 470 -20.82 -1.23 -13.58
N LEU A 471 -19.54 -1.53 -13.41
CA LEU A 471 -18.90 -2.70 -14.00
C LEU A 471 -19.41 -4.00 -13.38
N GLN A 472 -19.65 -4.02 -12.07
CA GLN A 472 -20.31 -5.15 -11.41
C GLN A 472 -21.69 -5.44 -12.02
N GLY A 473 -22.54 -4.42 -12.19
CA GLY A 473 -23.88 -4.59 -12.75
C GLY A 473 -23.88 -5.08 -14.20
N SER A 474 -22.88 -4.67 -14.99
CA SER A 474 -22.73 -5.09 -16.38
C SER A 474 -22.32 -6.57 -16.48
N ALA A 475 -21.36 -7.01 -15.66
CA ALA A 475 -20.95 -8.42 -15.59
C ALA A 475 -22.11 -9.34 -15.14
N GLU A 476 -22.97 -8.87 -14.23
CA GLU A 476 -24.16 -9.62 -13.80
C GLU A 476 -25.22 -9.72 -14.91
N SER A 477 -25.37 -8.69 -15.77
CA SER A 477 -26.28 -8.76 -16.93
C SER A 477 -25.76 -9.65 -18.06
N ASP A 478 -24.45 -9.70 -18.27
CA ASP A 478 -23.81 -10.51 -19.30
C ASP A 478 -23.89 -12.01 -18.95
N ARG A 479 -23.67 -12.37 -17.67
CA ARG A 479 -23.93 -13.75 -17.18
C ARG A 479 -25.39 -14.17 -17.31
N GLY A 480 -26.32 -13.22 -17.24
CA GLY A 480 -27.75 -13.44 -17.48
C GLY A 480 -28.12 -13.66 -18.96
N THR A 481 -27.25 -13.28 -19.89
CA THR A 481 -27.46 -13.43 -21.34
C THR A 481 -26.62 -14.55 -21.96
N GLU A 482 -25.48 -14.91 -21.35
CA GLU A 482 -24.65 -16.07 -21.74
C GLU A 482 -25.34 -17.42 -21.53
N THR A 483 -26.37 -17.50 -20.69
CA THR A 483 -27.24 -18.71 -20.59
C THR A 483 -28.10 -18.94 -21.84
N THR A 484 -28.04 -18.06 -22.86
CA THR A 484 -28.83 -18.17 -24.10
C THR A 484 -28.03 -18.25 -25.41
N HIS A 485 -26.71 -18.09 -25.43
CA HIS A 485 -25.94 -18.10 -26.69
C HIS A 485 -24.52 -18.70 -26.56
N ALA A 486 -24.40 -19.92 -26.05
CA ALA A 486 -23.17 -20.71 -26.21
C ALA A 486 -23.24 -21.62 -27.44
N ALA A 487 -22.90 -21.08 -28.62
CA ALA A 487 -22.43 -21.87 -29.76
C ALA A 487 -21.69 -20.99 -30.77
N GLN A 488 -20.41 -21.32 -30.98
CA GLN A 488 -19.54 -20.97 -32.12
C GLN A 488 -18.81 -19.61 -32.09
N SER A 489 -17.54 -19.64 -31.67
CA SER A 489 -16.41 -19.37 -32.57
C SER A 489 -15.08 -19.60 -31.83
N GLU A 490 -14.34 -20.65 -32.20
CA GLU A 490 -12.93 -20.81 -31.88
C GLU A 490 -12.11 -20.20 -33.02
N GLY A 491 -11.13 -19.35 -32.69
CA GLY A 491 -10.21 -18.75 -33.65
C GLY A 491 -9.02 -18.04 -32.99
N GLU A 492 -7.86 -18.68 -33.07
CA GLU A 492 -6.46 -18.19 -33.06
C GLU A 492 -6.06 -17.06 -32.07
N THR A 493 -5.37 -17.42 -30.98
CA THR A 493 -4.76 -16.48 -30.01
C THR A 493 -3.38 -16.91 -29.49
N ASP A 494 -2.44 -17.34 -30.35
CA ASP A 494 -1.10 -17.76 -29.87
C ASP A 494 -0.19 -16.61 -29.39
N GLY A 495 -0.55 -15.33 -29.61
CA GLY A 495 0.21 -14.16 -29.14
C GLY A 495 -0.43 -13.37 -27.98
N VAL A 496 -1.70 -13.63 -27.68
CA VAL A 496 -2.45 -12.95 -26.60
C VAL A 496 -2.15 -13.60 -25.25
N ASP A 497 -1.87 -14.91 -25.25
CA ASP A 497 -1.63 -15.67 -24.03
C ASP A 497 -0.33 -15.26 -23.32
N GLU A 498 0.75 -14.94 -24.05
CA GLU A 498 2.05 -14.58 -23.45
C GLU A 498 2.02 -13.18 -22.79
N VAL A 499 1.37 -12.20 -23.42
CA VAL A 499 1.18 -10.85 -22.85
C VAL A 499 0.24 -10.90 -21.64
N THR A 500 -0.81 -11.72 -21.72
CA THR A 500 -1.75 -11.93 -20.60
C THR A 500 -1.05 -12.59 -19.42
N GLN A 501 -0.23 -13.62 -19.66
CA GLN A 501 0.57 -14.27 -18.62
C GLN A 501 1.59 -13.33 -18.00
N SER A 502 2.26 -12.46 -18.79
CA SER A 502 3.21 -11.47 -18.27
C SER A 502 2.54 -10.41 -17.39
N LEU A 503 1.39 -9.87 -17.81
CA LEU A 503 0.63 -8.89 -17.03
C LEU A 503 0.04 -9.51 -15.75
N GLN A 504 -0.42 -10.76 -15.81
CA GLN A 504 -0.87 -11.51 -14.64
C GLN A 504 0.27 -11.79 -13.68
N ALA A 505 1.45 -12.19 -14.18
CA ALA A 505 2.60 -12.51 -13.34
C ALA A 505 3.22 -11.27 -12.66
N GLN A 506 3.13 -10.08 -13.27
CA GLN A 506 3.48 -8.81 -12.61
C GLN A 506 2.45 -8.44 -11.53
N SER A 507 1.16 -8.57 -11.83
CA SER A 507 0.10 -8.29 -10.85
C SER A 507 0.16 -9.19 -9.63
N ILE A 508 0.44 -10.48 -9.81
CA ILE A 508 0.63 -11.42 -8.70
C ILE A 508 1.81 -10.98 -7.85
N GLN A 509 2.88 -10.45 -8.47
CA GLN A 509 4.04 -9.97 -7.75
C GLN A 509 3.72 -8.70 -6.94
N ASP A 510 3.03 -7.72 -7.51
CA ASP A 510 2.64 -6.51 -6.78
C ASP A 510 1.64 -6.81 -5.66
N GLU A 511 0.74 -7.76 -5.87
CA GLU A 511 -0.16 -8.26 -4.83
C GLU A 511 0.61 -8.95 -3.70
N VAL A 512 1.60 -9.79 -4.02
CA VAL A 512 2.54 -10.38 -3.04
C VAL A 512 3.32 -9.28 -2.33
N ASP A 513 3.70 -8.20 -2.99
CA ASP A 513 4.46 -7.13 -2.36
C ASP A 513 3.59 -6.28 -1.43
N ILE A 514 2.32 -6.07 -1.77
CA ILE A 514 1.38 -5.28 -0.95
C ILE A 514 0.76 -6.12 0.16
N HIS A 515 0.46 -7.40 -0.09
CA HIS A 515 -0.29 -8.30 0.77
C HIS A 515 0.50 -9.55 1.20
N GLY A 516 1.77 -9.69 0.89
CA GLY A 516 2.59 -10.88 1.23
C GLY A 516 2.24 -12.12 0.39
N ALA A 517 3.18 -13.06 0.23
CA ALA A 517 2.97 -14.19 -0.71
C ALA A 517 1.95 -15.25 -0.26
N GLY A 518 1.56 -15.25 1.01
CA GLY A 518 0.56 -16.18 1.56
C GLY A 518 -0.90 -15.86 1.16
N GLU A 519 -1.07 -14.87 0.27
CA GLU A 519 -2.36 -14.35 -0.20
C GLU A 519 -2.60 -14.69 -1.69
N THR A 520 -1.69 -15.41 -2.34
CA THR A 520 -1.92 -15.86 -3.72
C THR A 520 -2.88 -17.06 -3.76
N ARG A 521 -3.83 -17.00 -4.70
CA ARG A 521 -4.91 -17.97 -4.94
C ARG A 521 -4.44 -19.43 -4.73
N SER A 522 -5.14 -20.20 -3.90
CA SER A 522 -4.96 -21.65 -3.90
C SER A 522 -5.50 -22.22 -5.22
N THR A 523 -4.64 -22.47 -6.18
CA THR A 523 -4.97 -23.25 -7.38
C THR A 523 -5.11 -24.72 -7.01
N GLN A 524 -6.21 -25.08 -6.34
CA GLN A 524 -6.70 -26.47 -6.37
C GLN A 524 -7.55 -26.67 -7.62
N ASP A 525 -6.90 -26.65 -8.79
CA ASP A 525 -7.27 -27.47 -9.96
C ASP A 525 -6.28 -27.17 -11.10
N GLU A 526 -5.06 -27.69 -11.00
CA GLU A 526 -4.21 -27.87 -12.17
C GLU A 526 -4.25 -29.33 -12.61
N GLY A 527 -5.11 -29.58 -13.60
CA GLY A 527 -5.00 -30.73 -14.48
C GLY A 527 -3.64 -30.70 -15.17
N ARG A 528 -2.74 -31.54 -14.68
CA ARG A 528 -1.42 -31.85 -15.22
C ARG A 528 -1.48 -32.06 -16.74
N VAL A 529 -0.99 -31.10 -17.52
CA VAL A 529 -0.60 -31.32 -18.92
C VAL A 529 0.92 -31.39 -18.95
N GLU A 530 1.42 -32.60 -19.17
CA GLU A 530 2.85 -32.88 -19.32
C GLU A 530 3.37 -32.31 -20.64
N GLY A 531 4.63 -31.88 -20.60
CA GLY A 531 5.22 -30.97 -21.57
C GLY A 531 5.40 -31.54 -22.97
N GLU A 532 5.35 -30.63 -23.93
CA GLU A 532 6.05 -30.78 -25.19
C GLU A 532 6.82 -29.48 -25.50
N THR A 533 8.09 -29.67 -25.80
CA THR A 533 9.08 -28.66 -26.19
C THR A 533 8.68 -27.95 -27.49
N LEU A 534 8.75 -26.62 -27.52
CA LEU A 534 8.75 -25.84 -28.76
C LEU A 534 10.14 -25.26 -29.07
N PRO A 535 10.56 -25.24 -30.36
CA PRO A 535 11.87 -24.77 -30.78
C PRO A 535 11.89 -23.28 -31.16
N GLU A 536 12.88 -22.57 -30.60
CA GLU A 536 13.82 -21.60 -31.20
C GLU A 536 13.44 -20.84 -32.52
N TRP A 537 13.60 -19.50 -32.46
CA TRP A 537 13.67 -18.43 -33.52
C TRP A 537 12.32 -17.93 -34.10
N ILE A 538 11.98 -16.63 -34.19
CA ILE A 538 12.68 -15.31 -34.15
C ILE A 538 11.80 -14.31 -33.40
#